data_AF-A0A227J064-F1
#
_entry.id   AF-A0A227J064-F1
#
_cell.length_a   1.000
_cell.length_b   1.000
_cell.length_c   1.000
_cell.angle_alpha   90.00
_cell.angle_beta   90.00
_cell.angle_gamma   90.00
#
_symmetry.space_group_name_H-M   'P 1'
#
loop_
_entity.id
_entity.type
_entity.pdbx_description
1 polymer ?
#
loop_
_entity_poly.entity_id
_entity_poly.type
_entity_poly.pdbx_seq_one_letter_code
_entity_poly.pdbx_strand_id
1 'polypeptide(L)'
;DHIVPLNGLAFEILQKQYELSGGGRYVFPNPKDAEEPMKTSSICRAVTRYRDAVGFDKFVPKDLRRTCKTLMGACRISKEVRDRIQNHALQD
;
A
#
# COMPACT_ATOMS: atom_id res chain seq x y z
N ASP A 1 13.73 12.89 3.04
CA ASP A 1 12.36 12.53 2.62
C ASP A 1 12.36 11.48 1.52
N HIS A 2 11.50 10.48 1.63
CA HIS A 2 11.31 9.40 0.65
C HIS A 2 10.01 9.62 -0.12
N ILE A 3 10.07 9.58 -1.45
CA ILE A 3 8.90 9.81 -2.31
C ILE A 3 8.60 8.52 -3.08
N VAL A 4 7.33 8.10 -3.03
CA VAL A 4 6.83 6.94 -3.80
C VAL A 4 5.96 7.45 -4.94
N PRO A 5 6.31 7.19 -6.22
CA PRO A 5 5.46 7.60 -7.33
C PRO A 5 4.15 6.80 -7.34
N LEU A 6 3.04 7.50 -7.57
CA LEU A 6 1.73 6.89 -7.76
C LEU A 6 1.37 6.89 -9.25
N ASN A 7 0.86 5.77 -9.74
CA ASN A 7 0.22 5.74 -11.06
C ASN A 7 -1.20 6.33 -10.95
N GLY A 8 -1.82 6.59 -12.11
CA GLY A 8 -3.16 7.19 -12.15
C GLY A 8 -4.20 6.41 -11.35
N LEU A 9 -4.19 5.07 -11.46
CA LEU A 9 -5.12 4.21 -10.71
C LEU A 9 -4.93 4.33 -9.19
N ALA A 10 -3.69 4.29 -8.70
CA ALA A 10 -3.42 4.40 -7.27
C ALA A 10 -3.81 5.79 -6.74
N PHE A 11 -3.54 6.85 -7.51
CA PHE A 11 -3.96 8.21 -7.16
C PHE A 11 -5.49 8.32 -7.07
N GLU A 12 -6.21 7.81 -8.07
CA GLU A 12 -7.68 7.83 -8.09
C GLU A 12 -8.28 7.07 -6.89
N ILE A 13 -7.74 5.89 -6.56
CA ILE A 13 -8.20 5.10 -5.41
C ILE A 13 -7.97 5.87 -4.10
N LEU A 14 -6.80 6.48 -3.92
CA LEU A 14 -6.49 7.25 -2.72
C LEU A 14 -7.36 8.51 -2.60
N GLN A 15 -7.67 9.16 -3.72
CA GLN A 15 -8.56 10.31 -3.74
C GLN A 15 -9.99 9.92 -3.33
N LYS A 16 -10.55 8.85 -3.92
CA LYS A 16 -11.87 8.32 -3.52
C LYS A 16 -11.89 7.94 -2.04
N GLN A 17 -10.83 7.29 -1.56
CA GLN A 17 -10.71 6.93 -0.16
C GLN A 17 -10.67 8.17 0.75
N TYR A 18 -9.95 9.21 0.36
CA TYR A 18 -9.88 10.47 1.10
C TYR A 18 -11.25 11.15 1.20
N GLU A 19 -12.00 11.19 0.10
CA GLU A 19 -13.37 11.69 0.06
C GLU A 19 -14.30 10.85 0.97
N LEU A 20 -14.22 9.52 0.88
CA LEU A 20 -14.99 8.60 1.74
C LEU A 20 -14.65 8.73 3.23
N SER A 21 -13.41 9.11 3.56
CA SER A 21 -12.99 9.38 4.93
C SER A 21 -13.40 10.74 5.48
N GLY A 22 -14.06 11.59 4.66
CA GLY A 22 -14.50 12.93 5.07
C GLY A 22 -13.45 14.02 4.94
N GLY A 23 -12.37 13.79 4.20
CA GLY A 23 -11.34 14.81 3.92
C GLY A 23 -10.49 15.23 5.12
N GLY A 24 -10.42 14.41 6.18
CA GLY A 24 -9.64 14.71 7.39
C GLY A 24 -8.12 14.62 7.18
N ARG A 25 -7.35 14.68 8.27
CA ARG A 25 -5.87 14.67 8.22
C ARG A 25 -5.28 13.41 7.57
N TYR A 26 -5.93 12.26 7.71
CA TYR A 26 -5.43 10.96 7.27
C TYR A 26 -6.27 10.40 6.12
N VAL A 27 -5.62 9.94 5.04
CA VAL A 27 -6.29 9.20 3.94
C VAL A 27 -6.92 7.90 4.46
N PHE A 28 -6.26 7.26 5.43
CA PHE A 28 -6.76 6.08 6.12
C PHE A 28 -6.86 6.39 7.63
N PRO A 29 -7.97 6.96 8.10
CA PRO A 29 -8.16 7.25 9.52
C PRO A 29 -8.47 5.98 10.33
N ASN A 30 -8.28 6.06 11.65
CA ASN A 30 -8.73 5.04 12.56
C ASN A 30 -10.28 5.04 12.63
N PRO A 31 -10.96 3.89 12.48
CA PRO A 31 -12.42 3.83 12.49
C PRO A 31 -13.08 4.30 13.79
N LYS A 32 -12.33 4.37 14.90
CA LYS A 32 -12.84 4.84 16.20
C LYS A 32 -12.52 6.30 16.48
N ASP A 33 -11.54 6.87 15.78
CA ASP A 33 -11.05 8.23 16.00
C ASP A 33 -10.41 8.75 14.72
N ALA A 34 -11.02 9.74 14.08
CA ALA A 34 -10.56 10.25 12.79
C ALA A 34 -9.26 11.05 12.88
N GLU A 35 -8.87 11.49 14.08
CA GLU A 35 -7.64 12.24 14.34
C GLU A 35 -6.42 11.32 14.56
N GLU A 36 -6.62 10.01 14.43
CA GLU A 36 -5.56 9.00 14.54
C GLU A 36 -5.42 8.21 13.23
N PRO A 37 -4.21 7.80 12.83
CA PRO A 37 -4.03 6.97 11.66
C PRO A 37 -4.57 5.55 11.88
N MET A 38 -4.99 4.91 10.78
CA MET A 38 -5.38 3.50 10.80
C MET A 38 -4.22 2.62 11.32
N LYS A 39 -4.53 1.76 12.30
CA LYS A 39 -3.56 0.78 12.82
C LYS A 39 -3.11 -0.18 11.72
N THR A 40 -1.81 -0.51 11.69
CA THR A 40 -1.25 -1.50 10.74
C THR A 40 -1.97 -2.84 10.81
N SER A 41 -2.43 -3.29 11.99
CA SER A 41 -3.18 -4.55 12.11
C SER A 41 -4.51 -4.56 11.32
N SER A 42 -5.07 -3.41 10.98
CA SER A 42 -6.27 -3.30 10.17
C SER A 42 -6.04 -3.77 8.73
N ILE A 43 -4.85 -3.58 8.16
CA ILE A 43 -4.54 -4.07 6.80
C ILE A 43 -4.53 -5.60 6.75
N CYS A 44 -4.01 -6.26 7.80
CA CYS A 44 -4.02 -7.71 7.92
C CYS A 44 -5.46 -8.25 8.00
N ARG A 45 -6.31 -7.58 8.78
CA ARG A 45 -7.74 -7.93 8.86
C ARG A 45 -8.45 -7.73 7.52
N ALA A 46 -8.18 -6.63 6.81
CA ALA A 46 -8.75 -6.35 5.50
C ALA A 46 -8.38 -7.44 4.48
N VAL A 47 -7.11 -7.85 4.43
CA VAL A 47 -6.64 -8.95 3.57
C VAL A 47 -7.33 -10.28 3.91
N THR A 48 -7.49 -10.60 5.19
CA THR A 48 -8.22 -11.81 5.59
C THR A 48 -9.68 -11.77 5.13
N ARG A 49 -10.40 -10.67 5.39
CA ARG A 49 -11.79 -10.51 4.94
C ARG A 49 -11.92 -10.64 3.42
N TYR A 50 -11.02 -10.00 2.67
CA TYR A 50 -11.00 -10.10 1.22
C TYR A 50 -10.85 -11.56 0.78
N ARG A 51 -9.82 -12.26 1.27
CA ARG A 51 -9.57 -13.68 0.94
C ARG A 51 -10.78 -14.55 1.22
N ASP A 52 -11.39 -14.40 2.40
CA ASP A 52 -12.52 -15.22 2.82
C ASP A 52 -13.76 -14.94 1.94
N ALA A 53 -13.95 -13.68 1.52
CA ALA A 53 -15.07 -13.29 0.66
C ALA A 53 -14.92 -13.77 -0.79
N VAL A 54 -13.69 -13.81 -1.34
CA VAL A 54 -13.44 -14.19 -2.73
C VAL A 54 -12.91 -15.62 -2.91
N GLY A 55 -12.69 -16.36 -1.82
CA GLY A 55 -12.11 -17.71 -1.86
C GLY A 55 -10.64 -17.73 -2.31
N PHE A 56 -9.89 -16.68 -2.02
CA PHE A 56 -8.50 -16.56 -2.47
C PHE A 56 -7.52 -17.27 -1.53
N ASP A 57 -6.43 -17.80 -2.10
CA ASP A 57 -5.37 -18.44 -1.33
C ASP A 57 -4.76 -17.52 -0.27
N LYS A 58 -4.15 -18.13 0.74
CA LYS A 58 -3.53 -17.39 1.85
C LYS A 58 -2.35 -16.55 1.35
N PHE A 59 -2.46 -15.23 1.49
CA PHE A 59 -1.37 -14.26 1.38
C PHE A 59 -1.42 -13.24 2.52
N VAL A 60 -0.30 -12.56 2.77
CA VAL A 60 -0.20 -11.46 3.73
C VAL A 60 0.17 -10.15 3.03
N PRO A 61 -0.06 -8.97 3.64
CA PRO A 61 0.26 -7.68 3.02
C PRO A 61 1.70 -7.55 2.50
N LYS A 62 2.68 -8.18 3.16
CA LYS A 62 4.08 -8.21 2.73
C LYS A 62 4.27 -8.89 1.36
N ASP A 63 3.40 -9.83 1.00
CA ASP A 63 3.48 -10.54 -0.27
C ASP A 63 3.08 -9.64 -1.44
N LEU A 64 2.25 -8.61 -1.22
CA LEU A 64 1.98 -7.57 -2.22
C LEU A 64 3.26 -6.81 -2.59
N ARG A 65 4.07 -6.45 -1.58
CA ARG A 65 5.37 -5.79 -1.79
C ARG A 65 6.35 -6.70 -2.53
N ARG A 66 6.41 -7.99 -2.16
CA ARG A 66 7.25 -8.99 -2.86
C ARG A 66 6.84 -9.17 -4.31
N THR A 67 5.54 -9.29 -4.57
CA THR A 67 4.96 -9.41 -5.91
C THR A 67 5.32 -8.20 -6.76
N CYS A 68 5.14 -6.98 -6.23
CA CYS A 68 5.53 -5.75 -6.91
C CYS A 68 7.04 -5.74 -7.24
N LYS A 69 7.91 -6.13 -6.30
CA LYS A 69 9.36 -6.24 -6.54
C LYS A 69 9.70 -7.22 -7.67
N THR A 70 9.05 -8.38 -7.70
CA THR A 70 9.22 -9.39 -8.76
C THR A 70 8.76 -8.85 -10.12
N LEU A 71 7.56 -8.26 -10.19
CA LEU A 71 7.01 -7.68 -11.41
C LEU A 71 7.88 -6.54 -11.94
N MET A 72 8.36 -5.64 -11.08
CA MET A 72 9.31 -4.59 -11.49
C MET A 72 10.60 -5.18 -12.08
N GLY A 73 11.08 -6.31 -11.55
CA GLY A 73 12.22 -7.03 -12.13
C GLY A 73 11.93 -7.65 -13.49
N ALA A 74 10.75 -8.27 -13.65
CA ALA A 74 10.30 -8.82 -14.93
C ALA A 74 10.15 -7.72 -16.00
N CYS A 75 9.70 -6.53 -15.61
CA CYS A 75 9.63 -5.34 -16.46
C CYS A 75 10.98 -4.66 -16.70
N ARG A 76 12.10 -5.25 -16.26
CA ARG A 76 13.48 -4.74 -16.45
C ARG A 76 13.73 -3.35 -15.84
N ILE A 77 13.01 -2.98 -14.79
CA ILE A 77 13.31 -1.76 -14.03
C ILE A 77 14.64 -1.96 -13.29
N SER A 78 15.54 -0.97 -13.40
CA SER A 78 16.88 -1.06 -12.80
C SER A 78 16.82 -1.34 -11.30
N LYS A 79 17.84 -2.05 -10.78
CA LYS A 79 17.95 -2.33 -9.35
C LYS A 79 17.92 -1.04 -8.53
N GLU A 80 18.68 -0.04 -8.96
CA GLU A 80 18.73 1.28 -8.32
C GLU A 80 17.34 1.93 -8.19
N VAL A 81 16.56 1.99 -9.28
CA VAL A 81 15.21 2.57 -9.25
C VAL A 81 14.29 1.78 -8.33
N ARG A 82 14.34 0.44 -8.38
CA ARG A 82 13.54 -0.41 -7.49
C ARG A 82 13.91 -0.20 -6.02
N ASP A 83 15.19 -0.11 -5.70
CA ASP A 83 15.66 0.10 -4.32
C ASP A 83 15.29 1.52 -3.82
N ARG A 84 15.33 2.54 -4.68
CA ARG A 84 14.81 3.88 -4.36
C ARG A 84 13.32 3.85 -4.07
N ILE A 85 12.49 3.24 -4.93
CA ILE A 85 11.03 3.13 -4.72
C ILE A 85 10.73 2.38 -3.41
N GLN A 86 11.50 1.35 -3.10
CA GLN A 86 11.31 0.52 -1.92
C GLN A 86 11.97 1.09 -0.66
N ASN A 87 12.59 2.28 -0.72
CA ASN A 87 13.32 2.92 0.37
C ASN A 87 14.48 2.08 0.92
N HIS A 88 15.20 1.39 0.04
CA HIS A 88 16.40 0.60 0.37
C HIS A 88 17.70 1.27 -0.09
N ALA A 89 17.62 2.37 -0.85
CA ALA A 89 18.76 3.05 -1.45
C ALA A 89 19.51 4.04 -0.52
N LEU A 90 19.36 3.91 0.81
CA LEU A 90 19.92 4.86 1.80
C LEU A 90 20.96 4.21 2.73
N GLN A 91 21.54 3.06 2.37
CA GLN A 91 22.60 2.40 3.16
C GLN A 91 23.88 2.09 2.38
N ASP A 92 24.16 2.83 1.30
CA ASP A 92 25.50 2.97 0.73
C ASP A 92 25.98 4.41 0.91
#